data_AF-A0A9D6R5Z7-F1
#
_entry.id   AF-A0A9D6R5Z7-F1
#
_cell.length_a   1.000
_cell.length_b   1.000
_cell.length_c   1.000
_cell.angle_alpha   90.00
_cell.angle_beta   90.00
_cell.angle_gamma   90.00
#
_symmetry.space_group_name_H-M   'P 1'
#
loop_
_entity.id
_entity.type
_entity.pdbx_description
1 polymer ?
#
loop_
_entity_poly.entity_id
_entity_poly.type
_entity_poly.pdbx_seq_one_letter_code
_entity_poly.pdbx_strand_id
1 'polypeptide(L)'
;MSTRLNIAERPGCLRTLASIFAHSGDSPLWIVGFSVVWWLGNEFWKREALAALIGIFVTAAATFALKYLIRRQRPEGEWGAIYRRFDAHSFPSGHSVRMAMLATVAALLGPPPLATALVVLAALVMLARVAMGVHYLLDVAGGAVVGVIIGAGIVIML
;
A
#
# COMPACT_ATOMS: atom_id res chain seq x y z
N MET A 1 7.44 -12.52 -16.63
CA MET A 1 8.35 -12.32 -15.48
C MET A 1 7.62 -12.47 -14.13
N SER A 2 6.42 -11.89 -13.93
CA SER A 2 5.62 -12.03 -12.69
C SER A 2 5.13 -13.44 -12.35
N THR A 3 4.94 -14.30 -13.34
CA THR A 3 4.36 -15.65 -13.18
C THR A 3 5.24 -16.62 -12.39
N ARG A 4 6.55 -16.39 -12.32
CA ARG A 4 7.47 -17.25 -11.54
C ARG A 4 7.37 -17.02 -10.03
N LEU A 5 6.89 -15.86 -9.60
CA LEU A 5 6.70 -15.50 -8.19
C LEU A 5 5.29 -15.82 -7.68
N ASN A 6 4.35 -16.15 -8.59
CA ASN A 6 2.97 -16.42 -8.21
C ASN A 6 2.85 -17.75 -7.46
N ILE A 7 2.45 -17.67 -6.20
CA ILE A 7 2.20 -18.79 -5.31
C ILE A 7 0.73 -18.84 -4.85
N ALA A 8 -0.13 -18.01 -5.41
CA ALA A 8 -1.50 -17.82 -4.93
C ALA A 8 -2.33 -19.11 -4.96
N GLU A 9 -2.09 -19.94 -5.99
CA GLU A 9 -2.75 -21.22 -6.21
C GLU A 9 -1.99 -22.42 -5.59
N ARG A 10 -0.89 -22.17 -4.87
CA ARG A 10 -0.08 -23.20 -4.21
C ARG A 10 -0.30 -23.14 -2.70
N PRO A 11 -1.18 -24.00 -2.12
CA PRO A 11 -1.43 -23.99 -0.69
C PRO A 11 -0.14 -24.31 0.10
N GLY A 12 0.11 -23.56 1.18
CA GLY A 12 1.30 -23.73 2.01
C GLY A 12 1.58 -22.52 2.89
N CYS A 13 2.56 -22.65 3.79
CA CYS A 13 2.93 -21.60 4.75
C CYS A 13 3.28 -20.27 4.05
N LEU A 14 4.05 -20.33 2.96
CA LEU A 14 4.45 -19.14 2.20
C LEU A 14 3.26 -18.37 1.61
N ARG A 15 2.24 -19.08 1.11
CA ARG A 15 0.99 -18.47 0.62
C ARG A 15 0.23 -17.80 1.77
N THR A 16 0.13 -18.44 2.92
CA THR A 16 -0.55 -17.87 4.10
C THR A 16 0.15 -16.59 4.56
N LEU A 17 1.48 -16.62 4.67
CA LEU A 17 2.27 -15.44 5.00
C LEU A 17 2.09 -14.32 3.98
N ALA A 18 2.19 -14.64 2.68
CA ALA A 18 1.96 -13.67 1.61
C ALA A 18 0.53 -13.09 1.68
N SER A 19 -0.49 -13.90 1.99
CA SER A 19 -1.85 -13.41 2.19
C SER A 19 -1.95 -12.45 3.38
N ILE A 20 -1.32 -12.76 4.52
CA ILE A 20 -1.32 -11.88 5.69
C ILE A 20 -0.69 -10.52 5.34
N PHE A 21 0.49 -10.52 4.71
CA PHE A 21 1.14 -9.28 4.26
C PHE A 21 0.34 -8.56 3.16
N ALA A 22 -0.39 -9.28 2.32
CA ALA A 22 -1.24 -8.64 1.32
C ALA A 22 -2.40 -7.86 1.97
N HIS A 23 -2.96 -8.35 3.08
CA HIS A 23 -4.06 -7.70 3.81
C HIS A 23 -3.57 -6.62 4.78
N SER A 24 -2.33 -6.70 5.29
CA SER A 24 -1.79 -5.63 6.14
C SER A 24 -1.63 -4.29 5.40
N GLY A 25 -1.70 -4.27 4.07
CA GLY A 25 -1.76 -3.04 3.28
C GLY A 25 -3.17 -2.48 3.04
N ASP A 26 -4.24 -3.10 3.56
CA ASP A 26 -5.62 -2.65 3.37
C ASP A 26 -5.90 -1.34 4.12
N SER A 27 -6.59 -0.39 3.47
CA SER A 27 -6.84 0.94 4.05
C SER A 27 -7.60 0.95 5.38
N PRO A 28 -8.62 0.09 5.64
CA PRO A 28 -9.34 0.14 6.91
C PRO A 28 -8.45 -0.04 8.13
N LEU A 29 -7.45 -0.93 8.05
CA LEU A 29 -6.48 -1.16 9.13
C LEU A 29 -5.76 0.15 9.50
N TRP A 30 -5.25 0.85 8.49
CA TRP A 30 -4.49 2.09 8.69
C TRP A 30 -5.37 3.26 9.10
N ILE A 31 -6.58 3.38 8.53
CA ILE A 31 -7.54 4.43 8.92
C ILE A 31 -7.90 4.29 10.39
N VAL A 32 -8.27 3.09 10.85
CA VAL A 32 -8.60 2.84 12.25
C VAL A 32 -7.38 3.08 13.14
N GLY A 33 -6.22 2.51 12.78
CA GLY A 33 -4.98 2.65 13.55
C GLY A 33 -4.58 4.11 13.76
N PHE A 34 -4.49 4.91 12.69
CA PHE A 34 -4.13 6.33 12.81
C PHE A 34 -5.22 7.17 13.46
N SER A 35 -6.51 6.81 13.33
CA SER A 35 -7.59 7.50 14.07
C SER A 35 -7.44 7.31 15.57
N VAL A 36 -7.08 6.10 16.01
CA VAL A 36 -6.81 5.81 17.44
C VAL A 36 -5.57 6.56 17.91
N VAL A 37 -4.48 6.57 17.13
CA VAL A 37 -3.26 7.33 17.47
C VAL A 37 -3.55 8.83 17.55
N TRP A 38 -4.37 9.37 16.65
CA TRP A 38 -4.77 10.78 16.69
C TRP A 38 -5.63 11.10 17.93
N TRP A 39 -6.52 10.18 18.33
CA TRP A 39 -7.37 10.40 19.50
C TRP A 39 -6.61 10.32 20.83
N LEU A 40 -5.66 9.40 20.95
CA LEU A 40 -4.96 9.09 22.22
C LEU A 40 -3.54 9.68 22.32
N GLY A 41 -2.96 10.10 21.19
CA GLY A 41 -1.57 10.55 21.10
C GLY A 41 -1.34 11.95 21.66
N ASN A 42 -0.08 12.26 21.91
CA ASN A 42 0.36 13.65 22.15
C ASN A 42 0.41 14.43 20.82
N GLU A 43 0.70 15.73 20.88
CA GLU A 43 0.71 16.61 19.69
C GLU A 43 1.66 16.13 18.57
N PHE A 44 2.79 15.52 18.94
CA PHE A 44 3.70 14.91 17.97
C PHE A 44 3.02 13.78 17.20
N TRP A 45 2.44 12.81 17.91
CA TRP A 45 1.78 11.65 17.31
C TRP A 45 0.48 12.02 16.57
N LYS A 46 -0.23 13.05 17.03
CA LYS A 46 -1.39 13.60 16.33
C LYS A 46 -1.01 14.17 14.98
N ARG A 47 0.08 14.94 14.89
CA ARG A 47 0.55 15.51 13.62
C ARG A 47 0.90 14.40 12.62
N GLU A 48 1.64 13.39 13.06
CA GLU A 48 2.01 12.26 12.20
C GLU A 48 0.78 11.45 11.75
N ALA A 49 -0.16 11.16 12.66
CA ALA A 49 -1.39 10.46 12.34
C ALA A 49 -2.28 11.24 11.37
N LEU A 50 -2.39 12.56 11.55
CA LEU A 50 -3.17 13.42 10.64
C LEU A 50 -2.54 13.44 9.23
N ALA A 51 -1.21 13.56 9.14
CA ALA A 51 -0.49 13.47 7.87
C ALA A 51 -0.77 12.16 7.14
N ALA A 52 -0.69 11.04 7.86
CA ALA A 52 -0.97 9.71 7.33
C ALA A 52 -2.43 9.55 6.88
N LEU A 53 -3.40 10.04 7.67
CA LEU A 53 -4.83 10.00 7.33
C LEU A 53 -5.12 10.79 6.05
N ILE A 54 -4.67 12.04 5.97
CA ILE A 54 -4.79 12.86 4.76
C ILE A 54 -4.17 12.11 3.56
N GLY A 55 -2.98 11.54 3.75
CA GLY A 55 -2.30 10.78 2.71
C GLY A 55 -3.06 9.54 2.24
N ILE A 56 -3.75 8.83 3.11
CA ILE A 56 -4.58 7.67 2.71
C ILE A 56 -5.67 8.11 1.73
N PHE A 57 -6.32 9.26 1.96
CA PHE A 57 -7.35 9.78 1.06
C PHE A 57 -6.76 10.32 -0.24
N VAL A 58 -5.65 11.07 -0.18
CA VAL A 58 -4.97 11.60 -1.38
C VAL A 58 -4.46 10.46 -2.26
N THR A 59 -3.83 9.44 -1.67
CA THR A 59 -3.35 8.27 -2.42
C THR A 59 -4.49 7.44 -3.00
N ALA A 60 -5.63 7.32 -2.32
CA ALA A 60 -6.80 6.65 -2.86
C ALA A 60 -7.35 7.39 -4.10
N ALA A 61 -7.49 8.72 -4.02
CA ALA A 61 -7.94 9.54 -5.14
C ALA A 61 -6.97 9.46 -6.34
N ALA A 62 -5.67 9.61 -6.10
CA ALA A 62 -4.64 9.52 -7.12
C ALA A 62 -4.60 8.12 -7.78
N THR A 63 -4.71 7.06 -6.97
CA THR A 63 -4.75 5.68 -7.47
C THR A 63 -5.96 5.46 -8.36
N PHE A 64 -7.15 5.92 -7.94
CA PHE A 64 -8.38 5.79 -8.72
C PHE A 64 -8.27 6.53 -10.06
N ALA A 65 -7.78 7.78 -10.05
CA ALA A 65 -7.57 8.56 -11.26
C ALA A 65 -6.60 7.87 -12.23
N LEU A 66 -5.44 7.42 -11.74
CA LEU A 66 -4.44 6.73 -12.58
C LEU A 66 -4.97 5.41 -13.15
N LYS A 67 -5.74 4.66 -12.37
CA LYS A 67 -6.38 3.42 -12.85
C LYS A 67 -7.36 3.70 -13.98
N TYR A 68 -8.15 4.78 -13.86
CA TYR A 68 -9.10 5.17 -14.89
C TYR A 68 -8.42 5.65 -16.18
N LEU A 69 -7.24 6.27 -16.08
CA LEU A 69 -6.47 6.76 -17.22
C LEU A 69 -5.71 5.63 -17.93
N ILE A 70 -5.01 4.77 -17.18
CA ILE A 70 -4.06 3.80 -17.73
C ILE A 70 -4.75 2.47 -18.08
N ARG A 71 -5.80 2.10 -17.33
CA ARG A 71 -6.67 0.94 -17.57
C ARG A 71 -5.95 -0.40 -17.83
N ARG A 72 -4.77 -0.58 -17.26
CA ARG A 72 -4.01 -1.84 -17.40
C ARG A 72 -4.80 -2.99 -16.78
N GLN A 73 -4.96 -4.10 -17.49
CA GLN A 73 -5.63 -5.30 -16.96
C GLN A 73 -4.80 -5.98 -15.87
N ARG A 74 -5.48 -6.56 -14.87
CA ARG A 74 -4.85 -7.38 -13.81
C ARG A 74 -4.36 -8.74 -14.34
N PRO A 75 -3.37 -9.36 -13.66
CA PRO A 75 -3.05 -10.75 -13.93
C PRO A 75 -4.25 -11.66 -13.69
N GLU A 76 -4.37 -12.68 -14.53
CA GLU A 76 -5.38 -13.74 -14.41
C GLU A 76 -5.06 -14.66 -13.22
N GLY A 77 -6.11 -15.25 -12.64
CA GLY A 77 -6.02 -16.20 -11.51
C GLY A 77 -7.34 -16.32 -10.75
N GLU A 78 -7.44 -17.29 -9.85
CA GLU A 78 -8.62 -17.48 -8.99
C GLU A 78 -8.48 -16.60 -7.73
N TRP A 79 -7.30 -16.63 -7.10
CA TRP A 79 -7.07 -15.83 -5.89
C TRP A 79 -7.16 -14.32 -6.16
N GLY A 80 -7.98 -13.62 -5.38
CA GLY A 80 -8.21 -12.20 -5.55
C GLY A 80 -9.29 -11.86 -6.59
N ALA A 81 -10.14 -12.83 -6.96
CA ALA A 81 -11.31 -12.59 -7.81
C ALA A 81 -12.18 -11.42 -7.32
N ILE A 82 -12.30 -11.25 -5.99
CA ILE A 82 -12.99 -10.09 -5.40
C ILE A 82 -12.35 -8.76 -5.84
N TYR A 83 -11.02 -8.66 -5.85
CA TYR A 83 -10.33 -7.46 -6.32
C TYR A 83 -10.60 -7.22 -7.80
N ARG A 84 -10.57 -8.27 -8.63
CA ARG A 84 -10.85 -8.17 -10.07
C ARG A 84 -12.30 -7.75 -10.35
N ARG A 85 -13.25 -8.22 -9.55
CA ARG A 85 -14.69 -7.91 -9.70
C ARG A 85 -15.00 -6.43 -9.44
N PHE A 86 -14.40 -5.85 -8.40
CA PHE A 86 -14.67 -4.46 -8.01
C PHE A 86 -13.68 -3.45 -8.59
N ASP A 87 -12.52 -3.91 -9.06
CA ASP A 87 -11.45 -3.07 -9.58
C ASP A 87 -10.62 -3.83 -10.63
N ALA A 88 -11.06 -3.73 -11.89
CA ALA A 88 -10.45 -4.44 -13.00
C ALA A 88 -9.02 -3.98 -13.34
N HIS A 89 -8.60 -2.80 -12.86
CA HIS A 89 -7.35 -2.18 -13.29
C HIS A 89 -6.20 -2.47 -12.33
N SER A 90 -5.02 -2.79 -12.87
CA SER A 90 -3.87 -3.24 -12.10
C SER A 90 -2.89 -2.11 -11.74
N PHE A 91 -2.76 -1.11 -12.61
CA PHE A 91 -1.77 -0.05 -12.45
C PHE A 91 -2.41 1.27 -11.97
N PRO A 92 -1.82 1.94 -10.97
CA PRO A 92 -0.80 1.44 -10.05
C PRO A 92 -1.41 0.50 -8.98
N SER A 93 -0.57 -0.23 -8.26
CA SER A 93 -1.01 -0.98 -7.08
C SER A 93 -1.36 -0.05 -5.93
N GLY A 94 -2.64 0.02 -5.54
CA GLY A 94 -3.10 0.91 -4.46
C GLY A 94 -2.47 0.60 -3.09
N HIS A 95 -2.24 -0.68 -2.78
CA HIS A 95 -1.48 -1.10 -1.59
C HIS A 95 -0.06 -0.55 -1.63
N SER A 96 0.59 -0.59 -2.79
CA SER A 96 1.95 -0.07 -2.93
C SER A 96 2.01 1.45 -2.77
N VAL A 97 1.10 2.19 -3.42
CA VAL A 97 1.00 3.65 -3.29
C VAL A 97 0.83 4.05 -1.82
N ARG A 98 -0.11 3.43 -1.12
CA ARG A 98 -0.39 3.72 0.29
C ARG A 98 0.79 3.39 1.19
N MET A 99 1.33 2.17 1.09
CA MET A 99 2.40 1.73 1.98
C MET A 99 3.69 2.53 1.77
N ALA A 100 4.01 2.89 0.52
CA ALA A 100 5.13 3.79 0.24
C ALA A 100 4.89 5.19 0.82
N MET A 101 3.68 5.73 0.67
CA MET A 101 3.34 7.03 1.27
C MET A 101 3.48 7.00 2.80
N LEU A 102 2.95 5.98 3.48
CA LEU A 102 3.05 5.84 4.94
C LEU A 102 4.52 5.73 5.39
N ALA A 103 5.31 4.92 4.69
CA ALA A 103 6.75 4.80 4.94
C ALA A 103 7.47 6.14 4.74
N THR A 104 7.13 6.91 3.72
CA THR A 104 7.71 8.25 3.48
C THR A 104 7.32 9.24 4.57
N VAL A 105 6.05 9.29 4.98
CA VAL A 105 5.60 10.16 6.06
C VAL A 105 6.33 9.84 7.35
N ALA A 106 6.40 8.57 7.74
CA ALA A 106 7.13 8.15 8.94
C ALA A 106 8.64 8.41 8.85
N ALA A 107 9.24 8.26 7.67
CA ALA A 107 10.67 8.56 7.47
C ALA A 107 11.00 10.05 7.61
N LEU A 108 10.06 10.94 7.29
CA LEU A 108 10.29 12.39 7.32
C LEU A 108 9.78 13.07 8.61
N LEU A 109 8.76 12.51 9.27
CA LEU A 109 8.16 13.10 10.47
C LEU A 109 8.33 12.23 11.73
N GLY A 110 8.38 10.91 11.56
CA GLY A 110 8.36 9.95 12.65
C GLY A 110 9.76 9.58 13.17
N PRO A 111 9.82 8.80 14.27
CA PRO A 111 11.08 8.32 14.81
C PRO A 111 11.69 7.21 13.92
N PRO A 112 13.04 7.08 13.85
CA PRO A 112 13.70 6.12 12.94
C PRO A 112 13.24 4.65 13.05
N PRO A 113 12.90 4.11 14.25
CA PRO A 113 12.37 2.75 14.35
C PRO A 113 11.03 2.56 13.64
N LEU A 114 10.13 3.55 13.71
CA LEU A 114 8.84 3.50 13.03
C LEU A 114 9.01 3.57 11.52
N ALA A 115 9.85 4.49 11.05
CA ALA A 115 10.20 4.60 9.64
C ALA A 115 10.74 3.27 9.08
N THR A 116 11.69 2.66 9.79
CA THR A 116 12.28 1.37 9.40
C THR A 116 11.22 0.27 9.35
N ALA A 117 10.36 0.19 10.38
CA ALA A 117 9.28 -0.80 10.43
C ALA A 117 8.31 -0.65 9.24
N LEU A 118 7.89 0.57 8.91
CA LEU A 118 6.98 0.83 7.79
C LEU A 118 7.64 0.59 6.43
N VAL A 119 8.92 0.90 6.26
CA VAL A 119 9.67 0.59 5.02
C VAL A 119 9.75 -0.92 4.80
N VAL A 120 10.10 -1.69 5.84
CA VAL A 120 10.15 -3.16 5.77
C VAL A 120 8.76 -3.72 5.48
N LEU A 121 7.74 -3.25 6.19
CA LEU A 121 6.37 -3.68 5.97
C LEU A 121 5.90 -3.35 4.55
N ALA A 122 6.19 -2.15 4.04
CA ALA A 122 5.86 -1.74 2.69
C ALA A 122 6.48 -2.68 1.66
N ALA A 123 7.76 -3.04 1.79
CA ALA A 123 8.41 -4.01 0.92
C ALA A 123 7.74 -5.39 0.98
N LEU A 124 7.38 -5.88 2.17
CA LEU A 124 6.69 -7.16 2.35
C LEU A 124 5.29 -7.16 1.71
N VAL A 125 4.51 -6.09 1.90
CA VAL A 125 3.20 -5.93 1.24
C VAL A 125 3.37 -5.93 -0.27
N MET A 126 4.33 -5.16 -0.79
CA MET A 126 4.61 -5.03 -2.22
C MET A 126 4.96 -6.39 -2.86
N LEU A 127 5.85 -7.16 -2.21
CA LEU A 127 6.18 -8.52 -2.63
C LEU A 127 4.96 -9.43 -2.58
N ALA A 128 4.17 -9.35 -1.51
CA ALA A 128 2.94 -10.13 -1.36
C ALA A 128 1.93 -9.84 -2.48
N ARG A 129 1.77 -8.60 -2.94
CA ARG A 129 0.85 -8.28 -4.06
C ARG A 129 1.25 -8.97 -5.36
N VAL A 130 2.55 -9.13 -5.61
CA VAL A 130 3.06 -9.87 -6.78
C VAL A 130 2.96 -11.37 -6.55
N ALA A 131 3.35 -11.85 -5.37
CA ALA A 131 3.33 -13.27 -5.01
C ALA A 131 1.91 -13.86 -5.04
N MET A 132 0.91 -13.05 -4.68
CA MET A 132 -0.50 -13.44 -4.73
C MET A 132 -1.15 -13.19 -6.11
N GLY A 133 -0.37 -12.81 -7.13
CA GLY A 133 -0.84 -12.75 -8.51
C GLY A 133 -1.89 -11.68 -8.82
N VAL A 134 -1.99 -10.62 -8.00
CA VAL A 134 -2.99 -9.55 -8.18
C VAL A 134 -2.42 -8.30 -8.85
N HIS A 135 -1.09 -8.19 -8.92
CA HIS A 135 -0.37 -7.08 -9.56
C HIS A 135 0.92 -7.57 -10.22
N TYR A 136 1.33 -6.89 -11.29
CA TYR A 136 2.67 -7.05 -11.86
C TYR A 136 3.70 -6.26 -11.06
N LEU A 137 4.99 -6.63 -11.19
CA LEU A 137 6.11 -5.89 -10.57
C LEU A 137 6.09 -4.39 -10.93
N LEU A 138 5.76 -4.04 -12.18
CA LEU A 138 5.67 -2.64 -12.60
C LEU A 138 4.52 -1.87 -11.94
N ASP A 139 3.41 -2.55 -11.61
CA ASP A 139 2.29 -1.91 -10.91
C ASP A 139 2.68 -1.52 -9.48
N VAL A 140 3.52 -2.36 -8.87
CA VAL A 140 4.07 -2.14 -7.54
C VAL A 140 5.19 -1.10 -7.58
N ALA A 141 6.14 -1.18 -8.51
CA ALA A 141 7.18 -0.17 -8.64
C ALA A 141 6.62 1.23 -8.94
N GLY A 142 5.68 1.34 -9.89
CA GLY A 142 5.00 2.60 -10.19
C GLY A 142 4.16 3.10 -9.02
N GLY A 143 3.50 2.18 -8.30
CA GLY A 143 2.78 2.52 -7.07
C GLY A 143 3.69 3.13 -6.01
N ALA A 144 4.86 2.52 -5.77
CA ALA A 144 5.83 3.02 -4.81
C ALA A 144 6.30 4.45 -5.14
N VAL A 145 6.62 4.72 -6.42
CA VAL A 145 7.02 6.06 -6.88
C VAL A 145 5.93 7.09 -6.60
N VAL A 146 4.68 6.80 -6.97
CA VAL A 146 3.54 7.70 -6.71
C VAL A 146 3.35 7.93 -5.21
N GLY A 147 3.48 6.87 -4.40
CA GLY A 147 3.36 6.94 -2.95
C GLY A 147 4.41 7.85 -2.31
N VAL A 148 5.67 7.71 -2.72
CA VAL A 148 6.78 8.55 -2.23
C VAL A 148 6.54 10.02 -2.57
N ILE A 149 6.13 10.32 -3.81
CA ILE A 149 5.85 11.70 -4.26
C ILE A 149 4.73 12.31 -3.41
N ILE A 150 3.64 11.58 -3.20
CA ILE A 150 2.51 12.06 -2.40
C ILE A 150 2.92 12.25 -0.93
N GLY A 151 3.64 11.28 -0.34
CA GLY A 151 4.10 11.36 1.04
C GLY A 151 5.01 12.56 1.28
N ALA A 152 5.99 12.78 0.41
CA ALA A 152 6.86 13.95 0.48
C ALA A 152 6.06 15.25 0.33
N GLY A 153 5.12 15.31 -0.63
CA GLY A 153 4.25 16.47 -0.84
C GLY A 153 3.41 16.82 0.39
N ILE A 154 2.83 15.83 1.07
CA ILE A 154 2.07 16.03 2.30
C ILE A 154 2.94 16.65 3.39
N VAL A 155 4.14 16.10 3.60
CA VAL A 155 5.05 16.58 4.64
C VAL A 155 5.51 18.02 4.37
N ILE A 156 5.74 18.38 3.11
CA ILE A 156 6.11 19.76 2.72
C ILE A 156 4.97 20.76 3.00
N MET A 157 3.71 20.32 2.96
CA MET A 157 2.53 21.15 3.17
C MET A 157 2.09 21.28 4.64
N LEU A 158 2.78 20.61 5.58
CA LEU A 158 2.43 20.54 7.02
C LEU A 158 3.33 21.40 7.91
#